data_AF-A0A381PSQ0-F1
#
_entry.id   AF-A0A381PSQ0-F1
#
_cell.length_a   1.000
_cell.length_b   1.000
_cell.length_c   1.000
_cell.angle_alpha   90.00
_cell.angle_beta   90.00
_cell.angle_gamma   90.00
#
_symmetry.space_group_name_H-M   'P 1'
#
loop_
_entity.id
_entity.type
_entity.pdbx_description
1 polymer ?
#
loop_
_entity_poly.entity_id
_entity_poly.type
_entity_poly.pdbx_seq_one_letter_code
_entity_poly.pdbx_strand_id
1 'polypeptide(L)'
;MARIDGEDADALGFEPEVISFDEPEDGKPSESQVWEALRSVHDPEIPVNIVDLGLIYDCRIDDARVSIDMTLTAPGCGMGPVLVQDVERRVGVVPFVDKVSVELVFDPPWSRDRMSDEAQLELGLF
;
A
#
# COMPACT_ATOMS: atom_id res chain seq x y z
N MET A 1 -12.19 17.59 -33.07
CA MET A 1 -12.41 16.48 -32.13
C MET A 1 -11.71 16.86 -30.85
N ALA A 2 -12.48 17.40 -29.89
CA ALA A 2 -11.97 18.03 -28.68
C ALA A 2 -11.61 16.99 -27.60
N ARG A 3 -10.73 17.41 -26.71
CA ARG A 3 -10.04 16.68 -25.64
C ARG A 3 -10.88 16.69 -24.33
N ILE A 4 -10.65 15.65 -23.50
CA ILE A 4 -10.95 15.48 -22.04
C ILE A 4 -12.45 15.46 -21.66
N ASP A 5 -12.97 14.80 -20.63
CA ASP A 5 -12.45 14.54 -19.28
C ASP A 5 -13.17 13.35 -18.60
N GLY A 6 -12.56 12.83 -17.54
CA GLY A 6 -12.97 11.61 -16.85
C GLY A 6 -14.28 11.77 -16.09
N GLU A 7 -15.27 10.96 -16.46
CA GLU A 7 -16.53 10.87 -15.73
C GLU A 7 -17.06 9.46 -15.95
N ASP A 8 -16.76 8.54 -15.03
CA ASP A 8 -17.47 7.26 -14.80
C ASP A 8 -16.83 6.48 -13.62
N ALA A 9 -16.56 7.15 -12.49
CA ALA A 9 -15.99 6.52 -11.29
C ALA A 9 -16.87 6.65 -10.04
N ASP A 10 -18.16 6.94 -10.20
CA ASP A 10 -19.08 7.28 -9.09
C ASP A 10 -20.12 6.19 -8.77
N ALA A 11 -19.86 4.93 -9.12
CA ALA A 11 -20.86 3.85 -8.97
C ALA A 11 -20.77 3.05 -7.66
N LEU A 12 -19.75 3.25 -6.81
CA LEU A 12 -19.54 2.43 -5.60
C LEU A 12 -19.24 3.20 -4.30
N GLY A 13 -19.24 4.54 -4.29
CA GLY A 13 -19.11 5.32 -3.04
C GLY A 13 -17.80 5.12 -2.27
N PHE A 14 -16.77 4.58 -2.91
CA PHE A 14 -15.40 4.61 -2.41
C PHE A 14 -14.70 5.74 -3.15
N GLU A 15 -14.63 6.91 -2.53
CA GLU A 15 -13.75 7.98 -3.00
C GLU A 15 -12.31 7.44 -2.92
N PRO A 16 -11.58 7.28 -4.04
CA PRO A 16 -10.17 6.93 -3.95
C PRO A 16 -9.51 8.12 -3.27
N GLU A 17 -9.07 7.97 -2.02
CA GLU A 17 -8.31 9.01 -1.35
C GLU A 17 -7.07 9.32 -2.19
N VAL A 18 -7.11 10.44 -2.90
CA VAL A 18 -6.01 10.90 -3.76
C VAL A 18 -4.98 11.51 -2.83
N ILE A 19 -3.98 10.72 -2.48
CA ILE A 19 -2.88 11.19 -1.65
C ILE A 19 -1.97 12.00 -2.56
N SER A 20 -1.89 13.29 -2.27
CA SER A 20 -0.97 14.20 -2.92
C SER A 20 0.26 14.34 -2.04
N PHE A 21 1.42 14.05 -2.61
CA PHE A 21 2.71 14.26 -1.95
C PHE A 21 3.35 15.52 -2.50
N ASP A 22 3.87 16.38 -1.63
CA ASP A 22 4.75 17.49 -2.06
C ASP A 22 6.06 16.93 -2.64
N GLU A 23 6.58 17.54 -3.69
CA GLU A 23 7.86 17.16 -4.29
C GLU A 23 9.01 17.49 -3.31
N PRO A 24 9.72 16.48 -2.76
CA PRO A 24 10.82 16.74 -1.84
C PRO A 24 11.95 17.52 -2.50
N GLU A 25 12.50 18.50 -1.78
CA GLU A 25 13.56 19.41 -2.29
C GLU A 25 14.87 18.67 -2.62
N ASP A 26 15.10 17.50 -2.00
CA ASP A 26 16.28 16.66 -2.19
C ASP A 26 16.29 15.87 -3.51
N GLY A 27 15.20 15.90 -4.29
CA GLY A 27 15.11 15.26 -5.61
C GLY A 27 15.19 13.73 -5.59
N LYS A 28 14.76 13.11 -4.49
CA LYS A 28 14.76 11.65 -4.26
C LYS A 28 13.44 11.21 -3.63
N PRO A 29 13.04 9.94 -3.78
CA PRO A 29 11.88 9.41 -3.07
C PRO A 29 12.06 9.56 -1.56
N SER A 30 11.08 10.19 -0.90
CA SER A 30 11.06 10.28 0.55
C SER A 30 10.55 8.97 1.13
N GLU A 31 11.34 8.34 1.99
CA GLU A 31 10.95 7.11 2.68
C GLU A 31 9.65 7.31 3.47
N SER A 32 9.49 8.46 4.13
CA SER A 32 8.27 8.81 4.85
C SER A 32 7.04 8.81 3.92
N GLN A 33 7.16 9.37 2.72
CA GLN A 33 6.05 9.42 1.76
C GLN A 33 5.72 8.03 1.22
N VAL A 34 6.71 7.17 1.03
CA VAL A 34 6.48 5.75 0.67
C VAL A 34 5.72 5.03 1.78
N TRP A 35 6.10 5.22 3.05
CA TRP A 35 5.36 4.63 4.17
C TRP A 35 3.94 5.19 4.31
N GLU A 36 3.74 6.48 4.07
CA GLU A 36 2.40 7.09 4.03
C GLU A 36 1.54 6.51 2.90
N ALA A 37 2.12 6.33 1.71
CA ALA A 37 1.47 5.65 0.60
C ALA A 37 1.07 4.21 0.98
N LEU A 38 1.95 3.48 1.67
CA LEU A 38 1.63 2.13 2.14
C LEU A 38 0.53 2.11 3.21
N ARG A 39 0.54 3.05 4.16
CA ARG A 39 -0.49 3.17 5.21
C ARG A 39 -1.88 3.50 4.68
N SER A 40 -1.97 4.06 3.49
CA SER A 40 -3.27 4.32 2.87
C SER A 40 -3.86 3.12 2.14
N VAL A 41 -3.07 2.06 1.95
CA VAL A 41 -3.54 0.80 1.41
C VAL A 41 -4.18 0.01 2.56
N HIS A 42 -5.46 -0.30 2.38
CA HIS A 42 -6.27 -1.05 3.33
C HIS A 42 -6.59 -2.43 2.78
N ASP A 43 -6.63 -3.44 3.64
CA ASP A 43 -7.06 -4.76 3.24
C ASP A 43 -8.59 -4.74 2.98
N PRO A 44 -9.07 -5.34 1.88
CA PRO A 44 -10.50 -5.32 1.56
C PRO A 44 -11.36 -6.19 2.49
N GLU A 45 -10.75 -7.15 3.20
CA GLU A 45 -11.44 -8.06 4.12
C GLU A 45 -11.34 -7.55 5.57
N ILE A 46 -10.25 -6.85 5.92
CA ILE A 46 -10.02 -6.28 7.24
C ILE A 46 -9.82 -4.77 7.10
N PRO A 47 -10.68 -3.91 7.69
CA PRO A 47 -10.64 -2.46 7.52
C PRO A 47 -9.50 -1.80 8.31
N VAL A 48 -8.28 -2.31 8.16
CA VAL A 48 -7.03 -1.86 8.76
C VAL A 48 -6.00 -1.78 7.64
N ASN A 49 -5.07 -0.84 7.75
CA ASN A 49 -4.04 -0.67 6.74
C ASN A 49 -2.99 -1.79 6.78
N ILE A 50 -2.36 -2.04 5.63
CA ILE A 50 -1.42 -3.15 5.46
C ILE A 50 -0.15 -2.99 6.32
N VAL A 51 0.19 -1.77 6.72
CA VAL A 51 1.35 -1.47 7.57
C VAL A 51 1.05 -1.85 9.01
N ASP A 52 -0.09 -1.40 9.55
CA ASP A 52 -0.55 -1.73 10.90
C ASP A 52 -1.00 -3.18 11.04
N LEU A 53 -1.45 -3.81 9.96
CA LEU A 53 -1.63 -5.27 9.91
C LEU A 53 -0.30 -6.05 9.96
N GLY A 54 0.84 -5.39 9.72
CA GLY A 54 2.15 -6.04 9.67
C GLY A 54 2.32 -6.94 8.44
N LEU A 55 1.72 -6.57 7.31
CA LEU A 55 1.85 -7.29 6.04
C LEU A 55 3.12 -6.91 5.27
N ILE A 56 3.70 -5.74 5.55
CA ILE A 56 4.95 -5.30 4.94
C ILE A 56 6.12 -5.89 5.74
N TYR A 57 6.95 -6.71 5.10
CA TYR A 57 8.11 -7.35 5.73
C TYR A 57 9.39 -6.55 5.49
N ASP A 58 9.53 -6.02 4.28
CA ASP A 58 10.68 -5.23 3.89
C ASP A 58 10.27 -4.17 2.86
N CYS A 59 10.86 -2.98 2.97
CA CYS A 59 10.69 -1.91 2.02
C CYS A 59 12.06 -1.28 1.77
N ARG A 60 12.57 -1.42 0.54
CA ARG A 60 13.88 -0.94 0.09
C ARG A 60 13.71 0.09 -1.00
N ILE A 61 14.34 1.25 -0.82
CA ILE A 61 14.36 2.33 -1.79
C ILE A 61 15.79 2.43 -2.34
N ASP A 62 15.95 2.19 -3.64
CA ASP A 62 17.22 2.24 -4.36
C ASP A 62 17.08 3.26 -5.51
N ASP A 63 17.66 4.45 -5.30
CA ASP A 63 17.48 5.62 -6.16
C ASP A 63 15.99 5.93 -6.43
N ALA A 64 15.49 5.62 -7.62
CA ALA A 64 14.10 5.85 -8.04
C ALA A 64 13.27 4.55 -8.06
N ARG A 65 13.79 3.44 -7.53
CA ARG A 65 13.12 2.15 -7.47
C ARG A 65 12.72 1.81 -6.04
N VAL A 66 11.47 1.44 -5.85
CA VAL A 66 10.95 0.94 -4.58
C VAL A 66 10.69 -0.56 -4.72
N SER A 67 11.31 -1.36 -3.85
CA SER A 67 11.12 -2.81 -3.76
C SER A 67 10.46 -3.14 -2.43
N ILE A 68 9.33 -3.84 -2.45
CA ILE A 68 8.53 -4.13 -1.27
C ILE A 68 8.31 -5.63 -1.20
N ASP A 69 8.72 -6.24 -0.10
CA ASP A 69 8.39 -7.62 0.22
C ASP A 69 7.21 -7.60 1.18
N MET A 70 6.08 -8.16 0.74
CA MET A 70 4.86 -8.20 1.55
C MET A 70 4.24 -9.60 1.59
N THR A 71 3.39 -9.82 2.57
CA THR A 71 2.66 -11.07 2.73
C THR A 71 1.15 -10.83 2.72
N LEU A 72 0.38 -11.91 2.82
CA LEU A 72 -1.08 -11.87 2.92
C LEU A 72 -1.53 -12.46 4.24
N THR A 73 -2.68 -12.00 4.73
CA THR A 73 -3.34 -12.53 5.93
C THR A 73 -3.69 -14.02 5.80
N ALA A 74 -3.92 -14.50 4.57
CA ALA A 74 -4.21 -15.90 4.27
C ALA A 74 -3.48 -16.41 3.02
N PRO A 75 -2.87 -17.62 3.07
CA PRO A 75 -2.25 -18.23 1.91
C PRO A 75 -3.33 -18.59 0.87
N GLY A 76 -3.17 -18.09 -0.36
CA GLY A 76 -4.11 -18.37 -1.46
C GLY A 76 -5.33 -17.45 -1.52
N CYS A 77 -5.32 -16.30 -0.84
CA CYS A 77 -6.36 -15.28 -1.05
C CYS A 77 -6.34 -14.80 -2.51
N GLY A 78 -7.46 -14.96 -3.23
CA GLY A 78 -7.60 -14.50 -4.62
C GLY A 78 -7.43 -12.99 -4.79
N MET A 79 -7.47 -12.23 -3.70
CA MET A 79 -7.29 -10.79 -3.65
C MET A 79 -5.82 -10.35 -3.56
N GLY A 80 -4.87 -11.27 -3.38
CA GLY A 80 -3.44 -10.95 -3.30
C GLY A 80 -2.92 -10.10 -4.47
N PRO A 81 -3.18 -10.48 -5.74
CA PRO A 81 -2.78 -9.67 -6.89
C PRO A 81 -3.43 -8.29 -6.95
N VAL A 82 -4.66 -8.15 -6.42
CA VAL A 82 -5.36 -6.87 -6.36
C VAL A 82 -4.67 -5.95 -5.36
N LEU A 83 -4.35 -6.47 -4.17
CA LEU A 83 -3.64 -5.71 -3.14
C LEU A 83 -2.24 -5.30 -3.61
N VAL A 84 -1.53 -6.20 -4.29
CA VAL A 84 -0.23 -5.90 -4.91
C VAL A 84 -0.34 -4.75 -5.90
N GLN A 85 -1.31 -4.80 -6.81
CA GLN A 85 -1.52 -3.73 -7.79
C GLN A 85 -1.89 -2.40 -7.12
N ASP A 86 -2.65 -2.46 -6.03
CA ASP A 86 -3.05 -1.28 -5.26
C ASP A 86 -1.85 -0.63 -4.55
N VAL A 87 -0.97 -1.45 -3.96
CA VAL A 87 0.33 -1.01 -3.41
C VAL A 87 1.19 -0.38 -4.50
N GLU A 88 1.37 -1.05 -5.64
CA GLU A 88 2.17 -0.53 -6.77
C GLU A 88 1.65 0.81 -7.26
N ARG A 89 0.32 0.95 -7.37
CA ARG A 89 -0.32 2.20 -7.79
C ARG A 89 -0.09 3.32 -6.78
N ARG A 90 -0.31 3.06 -5.48
CA ARG A 90 -0.18 4.08 -4.43
C ARG A 90 1.25 4.50 -4.18
N VAL A 91 2.21 3.57 -4.23
CA VAL A 91 3.63 3.91 -4.10
C VAL A 91 4.13 4.59 -5.38
N GLY A 92 3.57 4.25 -6.53
CA GLY A 92 3.93 4.85 -7.82
C GLY A 92 3.53 6.32 -7.99
N VAL A 93 2.63 6.86 -7.15
CA VAL A 93 2.32 8.30 -7.13
C VAL A 93 3.28 9.11 -6.26
N VAL A 94 4.17 8.46 -5.51
CA VAL A 94 5.20 9.16 -4.73
C VAL A 94 6.20 9.84 -5.70
N PRO A 95 6.50 11.13 -5.51
CA PRO A 95 7.45 11.85 -6.34
C PRO A 95 8.80 11.15 -6.42
N PHE A 96 9.43 11.22 -7.59
CA PHE A 96 10.73 10.61 -7.89
C PHE A 96 10.76 9.07 -7.87
N VAL A 97 9.61 8.39 -7.68
CA VAL A 97 9.51 6.93 -7.88
C VAL A 97 9.24 6.64 -9.36
N ASP A 98 10.18 5.95 -10.00
CA ASP A 98 10.11 5.57 -11.42
C ASP A 98 9.60 4.13 -11.58
N LYS A 99 9.95 3.26 -10.63
CA LYS A 99 9.53 1.85 -10.65
C LYS A 99 9.23 1.30 -9.26
N VAL A 100 8.07 0.68 -9.13
CA VAL A 100 7.70 -0.12 -7.95
C VAL A 100 7.81 -1.60 -8.30
N SER A 101 8.23 -2.43 -7.36
CA SER A 101 8.25 -3.88 -7.49
C SER A 101 7.80 -4.47 -6.16
N VAL A 102 6.69 -5.19 -6.17
CA VAL A 102 6.11 -5.80 -4.98
C VAL A 102 6.20 -7.31 -5.12
N GLU A 103 6.84 -7.97 -4.17
CA GLU A 103 6.96 -9.42 -4.12
C GLU A 103 6.13 -10.00 -2.97
N LEU A 104 5.36 -11.05 -3.28
CA LEU A 104 4.58 -11.77 -2.27
C LEU A 104 5.42 -12.88 -1.65
N VAL A 105 5.77 -12.71 -0.38
CA VAL A 105 6.49 -13.68 0.44
C VAL A 105 5.53 -14.37 1.41
N PHE A 106 5.56 -15.70 1.43
CA PHE A 106 4.72 -16.53 2.31
C PHE A 106 5.52 -17.21 3.44
N ASP A 107 6.85 -17.01 3.44
CA ASP A 107 7.75 -17.52 4.47
C ASP A 107 8.55 -16.34 5.06
N PRO A 108 8.44 -16.05 6.37
CA PRO A 108 7.56 -16.69 7.34
C PRO A 108 6.06 -16.41 7.06
N PRO A 109 5.13 -17.27 7.52
CA PRO A 109 3.71 -16.98 7.41
C PRO A 109 3.31 -15.80 8.30
N TRP A 110 2.32 -15.03 7.85
CA TRP A 110 1.74 -13.97 8.66
C TRP A 110 1.04 -14.54 9.91
N SER A 111 1.16 -13.83 11.04
CA SER A 111 0.40 -14.11 12.26
C SER A 111 -0.11 -12.80 12.86
N ARG A 112 -1.19 -12.92 13.64
CA ARG A 112 -1.86 -11.78 14.30
C ARG A 112 -0.96 -11.04 15.29
N ASP A 113 0.09 -11.69 15.78
CA ASP A 113 1.12 -11.10 16.64
C ASP A 113 1.96 -10.03 15.93
N ARG A 114 1.90 -9.95 14.60
CA ARG A 114 2.56 -8.92 13.79
C ARG A 114 1.76 -7.63 13.67
N MET A 115 0.48 -7.64 14.07
CA MET A 115 -0.35 -6.43 14.07
C MET A 115 0.16 -5.43 15.11
N SER A 116 0.09 -4.15 14.79
CA SER A 116 0.36 -3.08 15.76
C SER A 116 -0.66 -3.11 16.91
N ASP A 117 -0.29 -2.62 18.08
CA ASP A 117 -1.18 -2.53 19.24
C ASP A 117 -2.48 -1.76 18.90
N GLU A 118 -2.38 -0.75 18.04
CA GLU A 118 -3.51 0.03 17.52
C GLU A 118 -4.46 -0.85 16.71
N ALA A 119 -3.95 -1.61 15.74
CA ALA A 119 -4.76 -2.55 14.94
C ALA A 119 -5.42 -3.63 15.80
N GLN A 120 -4.71 -4.14 16.82
CA GLN A 120 -5.27 -5.13 17.75
C GLN A 120 -6.43 -4.55 18.58
N LEU A 121 -6.33 -3.28 18.99
CA LEU A 121 -7.37 -2.58 19.72
C LEU A 121 -8.60 -2.32 18.85
N GLU A 122 -8.41 -1.87 17.61
CA GLU A 122 -9.51 -1.63 16.67
C GLU A 122 -10.30 -2.91 16.36
N LEU A 123 -9.61 -4.05 16.27
CA LEU A 123 -10.21 -5.36 16.04
C LEU A 123 -10.74 -6.02 17.34
N GLY A 124 -10.59 -5.37 18.49
CA GLY A 124 -11.09 -5.84 19.79
C GLY A 124 -10.44 -7.12 20.29
N LEU A 125 -9.14 -7.33 20.02
CA LEU A 125 -8.41 -8.56 20.33
C LEU A 125 -7.73 -8.59 21.71
N PHE A 126 -8.25 -7.82 22.67
CA PHE A 126 -7.77 -7.78 24.07
C PHE A 126 -8.61 -8.64 25.03
#